data_AF-A0A0F9KJ75-F1
#
_entry.id   AF-A0A0F9KJ75-F1
#
_cell.length_a   1.000
_cell.length_b   1.000
_cell.length_c   1.000
_cell.angle_alpha   90.00
_cell.angle_beta   90.00
_cell.angle_gamma   90.00
#
_symmetry.space_group_name_H-M   'P 1'
#
loop_
_entity.id
_entity.type
_entity.pdbx_description
1 polymer ?
#
loop_
_entity_poly.entity_id
_entity_poly.type
_entity_poly.pdbx_seq_one_letter_code
_entity_poly.pdbx_strand_id
1 'polypeptide(L)'
;MRTKNKTKLIIISLGIIFAISTNSKSNFIDQLNKNDSLEIRDELNLKKPKNSGFWSLNFIHVDGNIIGNWSATTALDWCSGDGTWGNPYVIENVTINASGTGSGILIGNSNDYFIIRNSMVYNSGSGNEDAGIKLQSVSNGTLINNNFSNNNNFGIYLDNSSNNKVSGNSANDNKHGIYLQYSSYNNISGNNANNNTNYGIYLWESVNNMLSGNNATNNRYGIDLRDSDNNMVSG
;
A
#
# COMPACT_ATOMS: atom_id res chain seq x y z
N MET A 1 74.85 13.49 16.26
CA MET A 1 74.13 12.29 15.75
C MET A 1 72.73 12.71 15.30
N ARG A 2 72.31 12.24 14.11
CA ARG A 2 70.93 12.30 13.56
C ARG A 2 69.90 11.88 14.62
N THR A 3 68.67 12.40 14.66
CA THR A 3 67.62 12.13 13.67
C THR A 3 66.47 13.16 13.73
N LYS A 4 65.96 13.50 12.54
CA LYS A 4 64.68 14.18 12.32
C LYS A 4 63.54 13.24 12.70
N ASN A 5 62.50 13.76 13.37
CA ASN A 5 61.15 13.21 13.23
C ASN A 5 60.19 14.35 12.87
N LYS A 6 59.58 14.22 11.69
CA LYS A 6 58.54 15.08 11.15
C LYS A 6 57.22 14.65 11.76
N THR A 7 56.59 15.49 12.56
CA THR A 7 55.19 15.28 12.94
C THR A 7 54.31 16.01 11.93
N LYS A 8 53.50 15.25 11.20
CA LYS A 8 52.53 15.74 10.22
C LYS A 8 51.45 16.57 10.91
N LEU A 9 51.22 17.76 10.37
CA LEU A 9 50.07 18.61 10.63
C LEU A 9 48.84 17.96 9.99
N ILE A 10 47.85 17.55 10.79
CA ILE A 10 46.52 17.21 10.30
C ILE A 10 45.59 18.34 10.71
N ILE A 11 45.15 19.10 9.71
CA ILE A 11 44.08 20.09 9.82
C ILE A 11 42.77 19.30 9.78
N ILE A 12 42.02 19.26 10.89
CA ILE A 12 40.58 18.97 10.85
C ILE A 12 39.88 20.28 11.17
N SER A 13 39.27 20.84 10.13
CA SER A 13 38.45 22.04 10.16
C SER A 13 37.24 21.88 11.09
N LEU A 14 36.92 22.95 11.79
CA LEU A 14 35.76 23.08 12.67
C LEU A 14 34.45 22.72 11.95
N GLY A 15 33.74 21.72 12.48
CA GLY A 15 32.29 21.63 12.39
C GLY A 15 31.71 22.11 13.72
N ILE A 16 30.98 23.23 13.69
CA ILE A 16 30.33 23.85 14.84
C ILE A 16 29.48 22.81 15.59
N ILE A 17 29.87 22.47 16.82
CA ILE A 17 29.03 21.69 17.73
C ILE A 17 28.03 22.67 18.36
N PHE A 18 26.81 22.69 17.82
CA PHE A 18 25.67 23.15 18.58
C PHE A 18 25.37 22.06 19.62
N ALA A 19 25.65 22.36 20.90
CA ALA A 19 25.23 21.54 22.01
C ALA A 19 23.70 21.62 22.12
N ILE A 20 23.00 20.70 21.48
CA ILE A 20 21.60 20.38 21.80
C ILE A 20 21.65 19.14 22.69
N SER A 21 21.09 19.28 23.88
CA SER A 21 21.05 18.27 24.93
C SER A 21 20.77 16.87 24.38
N THR A 22 21.58 15.90 24.78
CA THR A 22 21.58 14.49 24.33
C THR A 22 20.33 13.69 24.72
N ASN A 23 19.27 14.31 25.22
CA ASN A 23 18.01 13.65 25.61
C ASN A 23 16.95 13.60 24.49
N SER A 24 17.09 14.34 23.39
CA SER A 24 16.13 14.30 22.28
C SER A 24 16.53 13.37 21.13
N LYS A 25 17.84 13.13 20.91
CA LYS A 25 18.34 12.22 19.86
C LYS A 25 18.08 10.75 20.18
N SER A 26 18.16 10.32 21.44
CA SER A 26 17.84 8.93 21.80
C SER A 26 16.36 8.65 21.59
N ASN A 27 15.49 9.55 22.03
CA ASN A 27 14.04 9.42 21.85
C ASN A 27 13.60 9.42 20.38
N PHE A 28 14.27 10.18 19.51
CA PHE A 28 13.94 10.20 18.08
C PHE A 28 14.43 8.95 17.35
N ILE A 29 15.64 8.48 17.64
CA ILE A 29 16.16 7.23 17.06
C ILE A 29 15.40 6.02 17.60
N ASP A 30 15.00 6.01 18.87
CA ASP A 30 14.18 4.95 19.45
C ASP A 30 12.75 4.95 18.89
N GLN A 31 12.21 6.11 18.49
CA GLN A 31 10.93 6.22 17.79
C GLN A 31 11.02 5.77 16.32
N LEU A 32 12.08 6.13 15.61
CA LEU A 32 12.36 5.64 14.25
C LEU A 32 12.50 4.11 14.24
N ASN A 33 13.31 3.56 15.15
CA ASN A 33 13.49 2.12 15.29
C ASN A 33 12.20 1.40 15.72
N LYS A 34 11.34 2.04 16.52
CA LYS A 34 10.02 1.48 16.86
C LYS A 34 9.10 1.41 15.66
N ASN A 35 9.02 2.45 14.84
CA ASN A 35 8.12 2.49 13.68
C ASN A 35 8.53 1.46 12.61
N ASP A 36 9.82 1.34 12.30
CA ASP A 36 10.32 0.29 11.40
C ASP A 36 10.10 -1.11 11.99
N SER A 37 10.29 -1.27 13.31
CA SER A 37 10.04 -2.54 13.98
C SER A 37 8.56 -2.92 14.08
N LEU A 38 7.64 -1.95 14.04
CA LEU A 38 6.19 -2.19 14.08
C LEU A 38 5.70 -2.67 12.72
N GLU A 39 6.13 -2.04 11.62
CA GLU A 39 5.80 -2.52 10.27
C GLU A 39 6.38 -3.91 9.99
N ILE A 40 7.62 -4.20 10.44
CA ILE A 40 8.25 -5.51 10.31
C ILE A 40 7.56 -6.56 11.22
N ARG A 41 7.07 -6.16 12.41
CA ARG A 41 6.33 -7.05 13.31
C ARG A 41 4.95 -7.42 12.78
N ASP A 42 4.29 -6.52 12.04
CA ASP A 42 2.99 -6.80 11.42
C ASP A 42 3.11 -7.86 10.31
N GLU A 43 4.20 -7.86 9.54
CA GLU A 43 4.47 -8.93 8.54
C GLU A 43 4.87 -10.27 9.19
N LEU A 44 5.57 -10.24 10.33
CA LEU A 44 6.04 -11.44 11.07
C LEU A 44 4.96 -12.12 11.92
N ASN A 45 3.89 -11.41 12.30
CA ASN A 45 2.77 -11.96 13.08
C ASN A 45 1.67 -12.59 12.22
N LEU A 46 1.83 -12.60 10.89
CA LEU A 46 0.91 -13.30 10.01
C LEU A 46 1.05 -14.81 10.24
N LYS A 47 -0.07 -15.45 10.64
CA LYS A 47 -0.14 -16.91 10.75
C LYS A 47 0.44 -17.54 9.48
N LYS A 48 1.20 -18.62 9.64
CA LYS A 48 1.66 -19.44 8.51
C LYS A 48 0.46 -19.70 7.59
N PRO A 49 0.59 -19.48 6.26
CA PRO A 49 -0.51 -19.63 5.33
C PRO A 49 -1.20 -20.99 5.51
N LYS A 50 -2.54 -21.02 5.46
CA LYS A 50 -3.24 -22.29 5.21
C LYS A 50 -2.79 -22.80 3.83
N ASN A 51 -2.72 -24.12 3.63
CA ASN A 51 -2.23 -24.77 2.40
C ASN A 51 -2.58 -23.95 1.15
N SER A 52 -1.59 -23.26 0.58
CA SER A 52 -1.75 -22.30 -0.49
C SER A 52 -2.08 -23.04 -1.79
N GLY A 53 -3.36 -23.08 -2.14
CA GLY A 53 -3.80 -23.34 -3.50
C GLY A 53 -3.78 -22.05 -4.32
N PHE A 54 -3.66 -22.17 -5.64
CA PHE A 54 -3.95 -21.09 -6.58
C PHE A 54 -5.42 -21.21 -6.97
N TRP A 55 -6.20 -20.13 -6.80
CA TRP A 55 -7.65 -20.16 -7.01
C TRP A 55 -8.03 -19.25 -8.16
N SER A 56 -8.70 -19.80 -9.18
CA SER A 56 -9.26 -19.01 -10.28
C SER A 56 -10.70 -18.63 -9.94
N LEU A 57 -10.96 -17.34 -9.73
CA LEU A 57 -12.29 -16.80 -9.38
C LEU A 57 -12.75 -15.78 -10.43
N ASN A 58 -14.05 -15.50 -10.46
CA ASN A 58 -14.62 -14.48 -11.35
C ASN A 58 -14.53 -13.07 -10.73
N PHE A 59 -14.83 -12.96 -9.43
CA PHE A 59 -14.75 -11.73 -8.64
C PHE A 59 -14.81 -12.05 -7.14
N ILE A 60 -14.46 -11.08 -6.31
CA ILE A 60 -14.70 -11.09 -4.85
C ILE A 60 -15.34 -9.77 -4.47
N HIS A 61 -16.61 -9.78 -4.09
CA HIS A 61 -17.33 -8.58 -3.64
C HIS A 61 -17.78 -8.74 -2.19
N VAL A 62 -17.30 -7.85 -1.34
CA VAL A 62 -17.65 -7.79 0.08
C VAL A 62 -18.29 -6.45 0.39
N ASP A 63 -19.41 -6.47 1.11
CA ASP A 63 -20.05 -5.28 1.65
C ASP A 63 -20.26 -5.46 3.16
N GLY A 64 -19.54 -4.68 3.97
CA GLY A 64 -19.59 -4.75 5.43
C GLY A 64 -20.94 -4.36 6.04
N ASN A 65 -21.80 -3.67 5.28
CA ASN A 65 -23.18 -3.40 5.72
C ASN A 65 -24.08 -4.65 5.63
N ILE A 66 -23.67 -5.68 4.88
CA ILE A 66 -24.41 -6.93 4.74
C ILE A 66 -23.94 -7.89 5.84
N ILE A 67 -24.81 -8.15 6.81
CA ILE A 67 -24.53 -9.06 7.93
C ILE A 67 -24.05 -10.42 7.38
N GLY A 68 -22.85 -10.84 7.81
CA GLY A 68 -22.27 -12.13 7.47
C GLY A 68 -21.57 -12.22 6.11
N ASN A 69 -21.43 -11.11 5.36
CA ASN A 69 -20.79 -11.13 4.04
C ASN A 69 -19.29 -11.52 4.12
N TRP A 70 -18.55 -10.90 5.05
CA TRP A 70 -17.20 -11.35 5.37
C TRP A 70 -17.17 -12.80 5.86
N SER A 71 -18.10 -13.19 6.73
CA SER A 71 -18.18 -14.56 7.26
C SER A 71 -18.38 -15.60 6.15
N ALA A 72 -19.21 -15.29 5.16
CA ALA A 72 -19.41 -16.13 3.98
C ALA A 72 -18.14 -16.24 3.14
N THR A 73 -17.38 -15.15 3.02
CA THR A 73 -16.08 -15.15 2.33
C THR A 73 -15.06 -16.01 3.09
N THR A 74 -14.98 -15.91 4.42
CA THR A 74 -14.08 -16.73 5.25
C THR A 74 -14.39 -18.21 5.31
N ALA A 75 -15.58 -18.62 4.85
CA ALA A 75 -15.91 -20.04 4.70
C ALA A 75 -15.19 -20.69 3.51
N LEU A 76 -14.58 -19.88 2.62
CA LEU A 76 -13.85 -20.35 1.45
C LEU A 76 -12.38 -20.60 1.79
N ASP A 77 -11.79 -21.62 1.18
CA ASP A 77 -10.43 -22.09 1.51
C ASP A 77 -9.33 -21.05 1.31
N TRP A 78 -9.54 -20.09 0.42
CA TRP A 78 -8.63 -18.98 0.10
C TRP A 78 -8.79 -17.76 1.00
N CYS A 79 -9.72 -17.82 1.96
CA CYS A 79 -9.95 -16.77 2.94
C CYS A 79 -9.83 -17.32 4.36
N SER A 80 -9.35 -16.50 5.28
CA SER A 80 -9.26 -16.85 6.70
C SER A 80 -9.38 -15.63 7.59
N GLY A 81 -9.29 -15.79 8.91
CA GLY A 81 -9.40 -14.70 9.87
C GLY A 81 -10.82 -14.45 10.37
N ASP A 82 -10.96 -13.47 11.25
CA ASP A 82 -12.24 -13.04 11.84
C ASP A 82 -12.47 -11.53 11.76
N GLY A 83 -11.58 -10.78 11.10
CA GLY A 83 -11.72 -9.33 10.90
C GLY A 83 -11.23 -8.49 12.06
N THR A 84 -10.76 -9.10 13.15
CA THR A 84 -10.15 -8.38 14.27
C THR A 84 -8.70 -8.00 13.97
N TRP A 85 -8.16 -6.98 14.65
CA TRP A 85 -6.76 -6.58 14.52
C TRP A 85 -5.77 -7.74 14.74
N GLY A 86 -6.05 -8.62 15.72
CA GLY A 86 -5.18 -9.77 16.03
C GLY A 86 -5.37 -10.97 15.10
N ASN A 87 -6.41 -10.96 14.27
CA ASN A 87 -6.75 -12.05 13.35
C ASN A 87 -7.52 -11.50 12.14
N PRO A 88 -6.88 -10.64 11.33
CA PRO A 88 -7.55 -9.94 10.23
C PRO A 88 -8.09 -10.94 9.20
N TYR A 89 -9.10 -10.55 8.44
CA TYR A 89 -9.47 -11.33 7.26
C TYR A 89 -8.29 -11.41 6.30
N VAL A 90 -7.92 -12.60 5.82
CA VAL A 90 -6.79 -12.77 4.89
C VAL A 90 -7.29 -13.46 3.63
N ILE A 91 -7.25 -12.73 2.51
CA ILE A 91 -7.44 -13.24 1.15
C ILE A 91 -6.05 -13.36 0.53
N GLU A 92 -5.68 -14.57 0.09
CA GLU A 92 -4.34 -14.79 -0.45
C GLU A 92 -4.28 -15.81 -1.58
N ASN A 93 -3.31 -15.63 -2.48
CA ASN A 93 -3.02 -16.55 -3.59
C ASN A 93 -4.21 -16.79 -4.53
N VAL A 94 -5.05 -15.77 -4.73
CA VAL A 94 -6.17 -15.83 -5.68
C VAL A 94 -5.77 -15.19 -7.01
N THR A 95 -6.32 -15.70 -8.11
CA THR A 95 -6.27 -15.09 -9.43
C THR A 95 -7.66 -14.86 -9.96
N ILE A 96 -7.91 -13.65 -10.43
CA ILE A 96 -9.20 -13.18 -10.90
C ILE A 96 -9.04 -12.63 -12.31
N ASN A 97 -9.78 -13.23 -13.24
CA ASN A 97 -10.06 -12.65 -14.55
C ASN A 97 -11.47 -12.07 -14.51
N ALA A 98 -11.58 -10.76 -14.35
CA ALA A 98 -12.87 -10.08 -14.23
C ALA A 98 -13.65 -10.01 -15.57
N SER A 99 -13.13 -10.62 -16.65
CA SER A 99 -13.84 -10.87 -17.90
C SER A 99 -14.39 -9.61 -18.58
N GLY A 100 -13.76 -8.46 -18.35
CA GLY A 100 -14.19 -7.17 -18.87
C GLY A 100 -15.43 -6.62 -18.16
N THR A 101 -15.75 -7.08 -16.95
CA THR A 101 -16.96 -6.69 -16.21
C THR A 101 -16.65 -6.29 -14.78
N GLY A 102 -17.14 -5.11 -14.36
CA GLY A 102 -17.09 -4.66 -12.97
C GLY A 102 -15.68 -4.57 -12.38
N SER A 103 -15.62 -4.41 -11.06
CA SER A 103 -14.36 -4.54 -10.32
C SER A 103 -14.07 -6.01 -10.00
N GLY A 104 -12.81 -6.43 -10.15
CA GLY A 104 -12.43 -7.82 -9.87
C GLY A 104 -12.47 -8.14 -8.37
N ILE A 105 -11.96 -7.23 -7.53
CA ILE A 105 -12.20 -7.22 -6.09
C ILE A 105 -12.89 -5.90 -5.72
N LEU A 106 -13.98 -5.99 -4.96
CA LEU A 106 -14.65 -4.84 -4.35
C LEU A 106 -14.80 -5.11 -2.86
N ILE A 107 -14.23 -4.26 -2.03
CA ILE A 107 -14.53 -4.23 -0.59
C ILE A 107 -15.21 -2.90 -0.29
N GLY A 108 -16.44 -2.97 0.19
CA GLY A 108 -17.29 -1.82 0.49
C GLY A 108 -17.67 -1.75 1.96
N ASN A 109 -17.80 -0.54 2.49
CA ASN A 109 -18.42 -0.23 3.79
C ASN A 109 -17.87 -1.07 4.96
N SER A 110 -16.56 -1.26 5.02
CA SER A 110 -15.93 -2.14 6.00
C SER A 110 -14.88 -1.40 6.81
N ASN A 111 -14.94 -1.54 8.13
CA ASN A 111 -13.87 -1.12 9.05
C ASN A 111 -13.16 -2.31 9.69
N ASP A 112 -13.52 -3.54 9.30
CA ASP A 112 -12.83 -4.75 9.73
C ASP A 112 -11.40 -4.78 9.18
N TYR A 113 -10.48 -5.37 9.93
CA TYR A 113 -9.10 -5.51 9.51
C TYR A 113 -9.01 -6.62 8.46
N PHE A 114 -8.41 -6.31 7.31
CA PHE A 114 -8.19 -7.31 6.27
C PHE A 114 -6.83 -7.14 5.58
N ILE A 115 -6.37 -8.24 4.99
CA ILE A 115 -5.13 -8.36 4.24
C ILE A 115 -5.45 -9.06 2.93
N ILE A 116 -5.10 -8.44 1.82
CA ILE A 116 -5.08 -9.07 0.50
C ILE A 116 -3.64 -9.17 0.07
N ARG A 117 -3.17 -10.39 -0.20
CA ARG A 117 -1.76 -10.62 -0.55
C ARG A 117 -1.54 -11.66 -1.63
N ASN A 118 -0.43 -11.53 -2.35
CA ASN A 118 0.02 -12.50 -3.36
C ASN A 118 -1.08 -12.86 -4.38
N SER A 119 -1.96 -11.92 -4.69
CA SER A 119 -3.11 -12.15 -5.55
C SER A 119 -2.96 -11.41 -6.88
N MET A 120 -3.56 -11.94 -7.95
CA MET A 120 -3.54 -11.35 -9.28
C MET A 120 -4.96 -11.04 -9.73
N VAL A 121 -5.20 -9.82 -10.20
CA VAL A 121 -6.50 -9.42 -10.76
C VAL A 121 -6.27 -8.62 -12.04
N TYR A 122 -6.89 -9.07 -13.13
CA TYR A 122 -6.76 -8.46 -14.44
C TYR A 122 -8.08 -8.48 -15.19
N ASN A 123 -8.15 -7.70 -16.28
CA ASN A 123 -9.29 -7.62 -17.17
C ASN A 123 -10.59 -7.19 -16.45
N SER A 124 -10.54 -6.16 -15.58
CA SER A 124 -11.72 -5.49 -15.02
C SER A 124 -12.61 -4.88 -16.09
N GLY A 125 -13.81 -4.46 -15.72
CA GLY A 125 -14.68 -3.66 -16.58
C GLY A 125 -14.12 -2.28 -16.94
N SER A 126 -14.77 -1.66 -17.92
CA SER A 126 -14.46 -0.33 -18.44
C SER A 126 -15.39 0.77 -17.89
N GLY A 127 -16.22 0.43 -16.89
CA GLY A 127 -17.03 1.40 -16.16
C GLY A 127 -16.16 2.45 -15.47
N ASN A 128 -16.72 3.64 -15.27
CA ASN A 128 -15.99 4.80 -14.75
C ASN A 128 -15.38 4.59 -13.36
N GLU A 129 -15.83 3.57 -12.62
CA GLU A 129 -15.36 3.21 -11.28
C GLU A 129 -14.79 1.78 -11.20
N ASP A 130 -14.71 1.06 -12.32
CA ASP A 130 -14.24 -0.32 -12.34
C ASP A 130 -12.73 -0.41 -12.10
N ALA A 131 -12.32 -1.36 -11.27
CA ALA A 131 -10.93 -1.51 -10.90
C ALA A 131 -10.50 -2.99 -10.83
N GLY A 132 -9.19 -3.24 -10.90
CA GLY A 132 -8.64 -4.52 -10.42
C GLY A 132 -9.05 -4.74 -8.97
N ILE A 133 -8.83 -3.73 -8.12
CA ILE A 133 -9.38 -3.67 -6.77
C ILE A 133 -9.96 -2.29 -6.45
N LYS A 134 -11.20 -2.26 -5.95
CA LYS A 134 -11.87 -1.06 -5.42
C LYS A 134 -12.10 -1.22 -3.92
N LEU A 135 -11.63 -0.25 -3.13
CA LEU A 135 -11.99 -0.04 -1.73
C LEU A 135 -12.95 1.15 -1.67
N GLN A 136 -14.15 0.97 -1.13
CA GLN A 136 -15.18 2.00 -1.09
C GLN A 136 -15.71 2.19 0.34
N SER A 137 -15.49 3.36 0.93
CA SER A 137 -15.83 3.62 2.34
C SER A 137 -15.21 2.59 3.28
N VAL A 138 -13.91 2.33 3.11
CA VAL A 138 -13.16 1.29 3.83
C VAL A 138 -12.05 1.89 4.70
N SER A 139 -11.82 1.26 5.85
CA SER A 139 -10.62 1.47 6.66
C SER A 139 -9.99 0.14 7.10
N ASN A 140 -8.74 0.20 7.57
CA ASN A 140 -7.99 -0.93 8.13
C ASN A 140 -7.65 -2.05 7.12
N GLY A 141 -7.63 -1.73 5.82
CA GLY A 141 -7.22 -2.63 4.76
C GLY A 141 -5.71 -2.61 4.52
N THR A 142 -5.12 -3.78 4.28
CA THR A 142 -3.74 -3.94 3.82
C THR A 142 -3.71 -4.67 2.48
N LEU A 143 -3.17 -4.01 1.46
CA LEU A 143 -2.90 -4.60 0.14
C LEU A 143 -1.38 -4.78 0.00
N ILE A 144 -0.90 -6.02 -0.06
CA ILE A 144 0.55 -6.28 -0.11
C ILE A 144 0.95 -7.31 -1.18
N ASN A 145 1.96 -7.00 -1.99
CA ASN A 145 2.53 -7.92 -2.99
C ASN A 145 1.51 -8.52 -3.97
N ASN A 146 0.53 -7.73 -4.39
CA ASN A 146 -0.45 -8.14 -5.40
C ASN A 146 -0.11 -7.61 -6.78
N ASN A 147 -0.72 -8.20 -7.80
CA ASN A 147 -0.68 -7.72 -9.17
C ASN A 147 -2.09 -7.33 -9.64
N PHE A 148 -2.34 -6.02 -9.70
CA PHE A 148 -3.57 -5.39 -10.20
C PHE A 148 -3.33 -4.70 -11.57
N SER A 149 -2.49 -5.32 -12.42
CA SER A 149 -2.14 -4.78 -13.74
C SER A 149 -3.09 -5.27 -14.84
N ASN A 150 -3.09 -4.60 -15.99
CA ASN A 150 -3.88 -4.96 -17.18
C ASN A 150 -5.40 -4.93 -16.93
N ASN A 151 -5.87 -3.90 -16.25
CA ASN A 151 -7.28 -3.57 -16.03
C ASN A 151 -7.70 -2.38 -16.90
N ASN A 152 -8.97 -2.36 -17.31
CA ASN A 152 -9.43 -1.40 -18.31
C ASN A 152 -9.50 0.04 -17.80
N ASN A 153 -9.64 0.25 -16.48
CA ASN A 153 -9.71 1.59 -15.89
C ASN A 153 -8.70 1.76 -14.73
N PHE A 154 -9.03 1.37 -13.49
CA PHE A 154 -8.09 1.49 -12.37
C PHE A 154 -7.40 0.16 -12.05
N GLY A 155 -6.12 0.21 -11.67
CA GLY A 155 -5.46 -0.93 -11.01
C GLY A 155 -5.96 -1.05 -9.56
N ILE A 156 -5.64 -0.04 -8.75
CA ILE A 156 -6.06 0.11 -7.35
C ILE A 156 -6.85 1.40 -7.22
N TYR A 157 -8.09 1.33 -6.72
CA TYR A 157 -8.93 2.50 -6.48
C TYR A 157 -9.39 2.54 -5.01
N LEU A 158 -9.05 3.63 -4.31
CA LEU A 158 -9.53 3.96 -2.98
C LEU A 158 -10.50 5.14 -3.09
N ASP A 159 -11.77 4.88 -2.80
CA ASP A 159 -12.85 5.85 -2.82
C ASP A 159 -13.38 6.04 -1.39
N ASN A 160 -13.28 7.26 -0.87
CA ASN A 160 -13.68 7.61 0.49
C ASN A 160 -13.08 6.63 1.54
N SER A 161 -11.84 6.19 1.34
CA SER A 161 -11.23 5.10 2.09
C SER A 161 -9.96 5.57 2.79
N SER A 162 -9.92 5.42 4.12
CA SER A 162 -8.90 6.03 4.97
C SER A 162 -8.23 5.02 5.88
N ASN A 163 -6.99 5.28 6.29
CA ASN A 163 -6.20 4.39 7.17
C ASN A 163 -5.95 3.01 6.56
N ASN A 164 -5.58 2.95 5.28
CA ASN A 164 -5.20 1.72 4.59
C ASN A 164 -3.70 1.70 4.26
N LYS A 165 -3.14 0.50 4.15
CA LYS A 165 -1.76 0.26 3.69
C LYS A 165 -1.78 -0.38 2.30
N VAL A 166 -1.08 0.22 1.34
CA VAL A 166 -0.90 -0.29 -0.02
C VAL A 166 0.59 -0.38 -0.29
N SER A 167 1.16 -1.59 -0.18
CA SER A 167 2.61 -1.81 -0.22
C SER A 167 3.05 -2.86 -1.23
N GLY A 168 4.11 -2.59 -2.01
CA GLY A 168 4.75 -3.61 -2.85
C GLY A 168 3.87 -4.18 -3.97
N ASN A 169 2.79 -3.49 -4.35
CA ASN A 169 1.87 -3.96 -5.39
C ASN A 169 2.33 -3.51 -6.79
N SER A 170 1.89 -4.23 -7.82
CA SER A 170 2.00 -3.84 -9.21
C SER A 170 0.64 -3.41 -9.76
N ALA A 171 0.52 -2.16 -10.19
CA ALA A 171 -0.66 -1.56 -10.83
C ALA A 171 -0.24 -0.95 -12.18
N ASN A 172 0.33 -1.79 -13.05
CA ASN A 172 0.86 -1.38 -14.35
C ASN A 172 -0.17 -1.55 -15.47
N ASP A 173 0.05 -0.86 -16.59
CA ASP A 173 -0.69 -1.09 -17.84
C ASP A 173 -2.22 -0.95 -17.68
N ASN A 174 -2.66 -0.03 -16.82
CA ASN A 174 -4.06 0.36 -16.64
C ASN A 174 -4.31 1.75 -17.27
N LYS A 175 -5.53 2.29 -17.19
CA LYS A 175 -5.73 3.73 -17.44
C LYS A 175 -5.16 4.57 -16.31
N HIS A 176 -5.38 4.13 -15.08
CA HIS A 176 -4.87 4.73 -13.86
C HIS A 176 -4.27 3.64 -12.97
N GLY A 177 -3.05 3.81 -12.48
CA GLY A 177 -2.40 2.81 -11.64
C GLY A 177 -3.02 2.73 -10.25
N ILE A 178 -2.66 3.68 -9.38
CA ILE A 178 -3.19 3.82 -8.02
C ILE A 178 -3.94 5.15 -7.93
N TYR A 179 -5.21 5.11 -7.57
CA TYR A 179 -6.07 6.29 -7.50
C TYR A 179 -6.71 6.40 -6.12
N LEU A 180 -6.55 7.56 -5.48
CA LEU A 180 -7.16 7.90 -4.20
C LEU A 180 -8.10 9.09 -4.41
N GLN A 181 -9.35 8.93 -3.99
CA GLN A 181 -10.39 9.95 -4.03
C GLN A 181 -11.00 10.11 -2.64
N TYR A 182 -11.08 11.34 -2.12
CA TYR A 182 -11.63 11.63 -0.79
C TYR A 182 -11.02 10.75 0.33
N SER A 183 -9.74 10.39 0.19
CA SER A 183 -9.12 9.31 0.94
C SER A 183 -7.94 9.84 1.76
N SER A 184 -7.94 9.56 3.07
CA SER A 184 -7.01 10.20 4.00
C SER A 184 -6.20 9.20 4.81
N TYR A 185 -5.02 9.62 5.29
CA TYR A 185 -4.20 8.82 6.21
C TYR A 185 -3.81 7.43 5.67
N ASN A 186 -3.66 7.28 4.35
CA ASN A 186 -3.19 6.04 3.74
C ASN A 186 -1.65 6.02 3.62
N ASN A 187 -1.07 4.83 3.73
CA ASN A 187 0.35 4.57 3.45
C ASN A 187 0.47 3.84 2.11
N ILE A 188 1.01 4.52 1.10
CA ILE A 188 1.23 4.01 -0.25
C ILE A 188 2.75 3.88 -0.45
N SER A 189 3.30 2.67 -0.36
CA SER A 189 4.76 2.48 -0.33
C SER A 189 5.27 1.38 -1.26
N GLY A 190 6.43 1.59 -1.89
CA GLY A 190 7.11 0.55 -2.67
C GLY A 190 6.31 -0.04 -3.84
N ASN A 191 5.30 0.66 -4.36
CA ASN A 191 4.46 0.14 -5.44
C ASN A 191 5.04 0.47 -6.83
N ASN A 192 4.73 -0.37 -7.81
CA ASN A 192 4.99 -0.12 -9.23
C ASN A 192 3.69 0.25 -9.93
N ALA A 193 3.60 1.47 -10.45
CA ALA A 193 2.45 1.99 -11.19
C ALA A 193 2.93 2.56 -12.54
N ASN A 194 3.53 1.70 -13.37
CA ASN A 194 4.18 2.07 -14.62
C ASN A 194 3.28 1.84 -15.84
N ASN A 195 3.58 2.53 -16.94
CA ASN A 195 2.94 2.35 -18.25
C ASN A 195 1.41 2.52 -18.24
N ASN A 196 0.86 3.27 -17.28
CA ASN A 196 -0.55 3.60 -17.27
C ASN A 196 -0.84 4.73 -18.27
N THR A 197 -1.94 4.62 -19.01
CA THR A 197 -2.23 5.57 -20.11
C THR A 197 -2.52 7.00 -19.63
N ASN A 198 -2.81 7.18 -18.34
CA ASN A 198 -2.99 8.49 -17.72
C ASN A 198 -2.12 8.68 -16.46
N TYR A 199 -2.65 8.43 -15.26
CA TYR A 199 -1.91 8.67 -14.01
C TYR A 199 -1.28 7.37 -13.49
N GLY A 200 -0.02 7.42 -13.07
CA GLY A 200 0.60 6.34 -12.31
C GLY A 200 0.02 6.27 -10.90
N ILE A 201 0.23 7.32 -10.11
CA ILE A 201 -0.39 7.51 -8.79
C ILE A 201 -1.08 8.87 -8.76
N TYR A 202 -2.36 8.89 -8.41
CA TYR A 202 -3.14 10.12 -8.35
C TYR A 202 -3.95 10.23 -7.07
N LEU A 203 -3.86 11.40 -6.44
CA LEU A 203 -4.64 11.78 -5.28
C LEU A 203 -5.53 12.95 -5.65
N TRP A 204 -6.83 12.82 -5.41
CA TRP A 204 -7.82 13.88 -5.56
C TRP A 204 -8.59 14.08 -4.27
N GLU A 205 -8.61 15.33 -3.79
CA GLU A 205 -9.26 15.71 -2.53
C GLU A 205 -8.91 14.76 -1.37
N SER A 206 -7.63 14.38 -1.31
CA SER A 206 -7.12 13.33 -0.43
C SER A 206 -6.00 13.90 0.44
N VAL A 207 -6.14 13.80 1.76
CA VAL A 207 -5.26 14.54 2.69
C VAL A 207 -4.48 13.63 3.63
N ASN A 208 -3.33 14.10 4.11
CA ASN A 208 -2.53 13.39 5.12
C ASN A 208 -2.07 11.97 4.71
N ASN A 209 -1.85 11.70 3.43
CA ASN A 209 -1.33 10.42 2.95
C ASN A 209 0.20 10.44 2.88
N MET A 210 0.81 9.27 3.02
CA MET A 210 2.25 9.05 2.85
C MET A 210 2.51 8.24 1.60
N LEU A 211 3.32 8.79 0.69
CA LEU A 211 3.78 8.13 -0.53
C LEU A 211 5.31 7.98 -0.42
N SER A 212 5.83 6.76 -0.33
CA SER A 212 7.27 6.51 -0.17
C SER A 212 7.79 5.40 -1.10
N GLY A 213 8.90 5.65 -1.80
CA GLY A 213 9.59 4.64 -2.60
C GLY A 213 8.75 4.03 -3.73
N ASN A 214 7.75 4.75 -4.25
CA ASN A 214 6.92 4.26 -5.36
C ASN A 214 7.56 4.57 -6.71
N ASN A 215 7.39 3.66 -7.66
CA ASN A 215 7.83 3.83 -9.04
C ASN A 215 6.62 4.05 -9.96
N ALA A 216 6.57 5.20 -10.63
CA ALA A 216 5.46 5.60 -11.51
C ALA A 216 5.98 6.17 -12.83
N THR A 217 6.69 5.35 -13.60
CA THR A 217 7.34 5.71 -14.87
C THR A 217 6.48 5.41 -16.09
N ASN A 218 6.74 6.10 -17.20
CA ASN A 218 6.05 5.93 -18.49
C ASN A 218 4.53 6.11 -18.41
N ASN A 219 4.06 6.98 -17.51
CA ASN A 219 2.68 7.43 -17.43
C ASN A 219 2.56 8.82 -18.07
N ARG A 220 1.35 9.26 -18.44
CA ARG A 220 1.13 10.67 -18.81
C ARG A 220 1.51 11.61 -17.67
N TYR A 221 1.17 11.22 -16.45
CA TYR A 221 1.59 11.86 -15.21
C TYR A 221 2.02 10.77 -14.22
N GLY A 222 3.24 10.89 -13.68
CA GLY A 222 3.80 9.88 -12.77
C GLY A 222 3.07 9.86 -11.43
N ILE A 223 3.30 10.89 -10.61
CA ILE A 223 2.61 11.12 -9.34
C ILE A 223 1.99 12.52 -9.40
N ASP A 224 0.68 12.63 -9.21
CA ASP A 224 -0.04 13.91 -9.22
C ASP A 224 -1.01 14.01 -8.03
N LEU A 225 -1.04 15.18 -7.40
CA LEU A 225 -1.82 15.48 -6.20
C LEU A 225 -2.65 16.74 -6.48
N ARG A 226 -3.96 16.57 -6.64
CA ARG A 226 -4.90 17.67 -6.90
C ARG A 226 -5.82 17.90 -5.72
N ASP A 227 -5.93 19.15 -5.28
CA ASP A 227 -6.76 19.57 -4.15
C ASP A 227 -6.49 18.71 -2.89
N SER A 228 -5.23 18.30 -2.72
CA SER A 228 -4.80 17.24 -1.81
C SER A 228 -3.73 17.74 -0.85
N ASP A 229 -4.16 18.24 0.31
CA ASP A 229 -3.31 18.89 1.30
C ASP A 229 -2.58 17.93 2.24
N ASN A 230 -1.45 18.38 2.80
CA ASN A 230 -0.70 17.70 3.87
C ASN A 230 -0.23 16.27 3.53
N ASN A 231 -0.02 15.97 2.25
CA ASN A 231 0.55 14.69 1.83
C ASN A 231 2.09 14.75 1.84
N MET A 232 2.73 13.63 2.18
CA MET A 232 4.19 13.48 2.13
C MET A 232 4.57 12.58 0.97
N VAL A 233 5.39 13.08 0.05
CA VAL A 233 5.96 12.30 -1.05
C VAL A 233 7.47 12.19 -0.86
N SER A 234 7.99 10.96 -0.82
CA SER A 234 9.40 10.65 -0.59
C SER A 234 9.87 9.51 -1.50
N GLY A 235 11.15 9.55 -1.87
CA GLY A 235 11.79 8.56 -2.75
C GLY A 235 12.46 7.43 -1.99
#